data_AF-A0A5Q0UQU8-F1
#
_entry.id   AF-A0A5Q0UQU8-F1
#
_cell.length_a   1.000
_cell.length_b   1.000
_cell.length_c   1.000
_cell.angle_alpha   90.00
_cell.angle_beta   90.00
_cell.angle_gamma   90.00
#
_symmetry.space_group_name_H-M   'P 1'
#
loop_
_entity.id
_entity.type
_entity.pdbx_description
1 polymer ?
#
loop_
_entity_poly.entity_id
_entity_poly.type
_entity_poly.pdbx_seq_one_letter_code
_entity_poly.pdbx_strand_id
1 'polypeptide(L)'
;MAGCLGVGGGGSTPDSLTLGTLNVFPMMQYFVIDQQRWYDDLEPDIEVQTFGGGPPLVQAYASGELDLAYVGISPGLVAIANGVASKVVAANVLEPNVMVGSEEFRAYWAEHGADAFEQFRSDKGRRPRFATLPAGSTPDVFLRYWITEVLGLELDVIEIVGQSPSALQSTLSTGNADAGSAIEPVPTLLQANEDSDMAPFKYAGEIMPGQPGAVLQPSQSLVDDNPDLVRELVDIHTRATTFIQENREEAAGMASEVIGSDLLTESLAIRAINSPASNFISNPKRIVEKSLVYNDFHQQLGSVDTDLSEGDVFDHSFYEEVTGGGE
;
A
#
# COMPACT_ATOMS: atom_id res chain seq x y z
N MET A 1 -39.17 41.39 -19.31
CA MET A 1 -39.06 40.13 -20.08
C MET A 1 -37.58 39.96 -20.39
N ALA A 2 -36.75 39.58 -19.42
CA ALA A 2 -36.52 38.22 -18.93
C ALA A 2 -35.87 37.33 -20.01
N GLY A 3 -34.68 36.81 -19.71
CA GLY A 3 -33.96 35.85 -20.54
C GLY A 3 -32.53 35.59 -20.05
N CYS A 4 -32.39 34.96 -18.89
CA CYS A 4 -31.16 34.27 -18.47
C CYS A 4 -30.92 33.03 -19.33
N LEU A 5 -29.69 32.83 -19.78
CA LEU A 5 -29.03 31.55 -20.11
C LEU A 5 -27.52 31.86 -19.95
N GLY A 6 -26.68 31.16 -19.22
CA GLY A 6 -26.75 29.93 -18.45
C GLY A 6 -25.28 29.67 -18.10
N VAL A 7 -24.99 29.56 -16.81
CA VAL A 7 -23.64 29.30 -16.28
C VAL A 7 -23.23 27.89 -16.66
N GLY A 8 -22.06 27.76 -17.28
CA GLY A 8 -21.32 26.51 -17.45
C GLY A 8 -19.85 26.86 -17.29
N GLY A 9 -19.39 26.91 -16.03
CA GLY A 9 -17.96 26.97 -15.74
C GLY A 9 -17.38 25.60 -16.11
N GLY A 10 -16.94 25.44 -17.35
CA GLY A 10 -16.05 24.35 -17.70
C GLY A 10 -14.73 24.63 -17.03
N GLY A 11 -14.40 23.86 -15.98
CA GLY A 11 -13.00 23.69 -15.61
C GLY A 11 -12.28 23.19 -16.85
N SER A 12 -11.25 23.91 -17.28
CA SER A 12 -10.38 23.41 -18.33
C SER A 12 -9.66 22.19 -17.79
N THR A 13 -9.74 21.06 -18.50
CA THR A 13 -8.89 19.90 -18.24
C THR A 13 -7.43 20.38 -18.16
N PRO A 14 -6.68 20.03 -17.10
CA PRO A 14 -5.29 20.45 -16.98
C PRO A 14 -4.45 19.86 -18.12
N ASP A 15 -3.37 20.54 -18.52
CA ASP A 15 -2.47 20.04 -19.57
C ASP A 15 -1.64 18.84 -19.08
N SER A 16 -1.34 18.76 -17.78
CA SER A 16 -0.66 17.64 -17.15
C SER A 16 -1.11 17.43 -15.70
N LEU A 17 -0.92 16.20 -15.20
CA LEU A 17 -1.11 15.83 -13.80
C LEU A 17 0.13 15.13 -13.26
N THR A 18 0.47 15.37 -11.99
CA THR A 18 1.57 14.70 -11.30
C THR A 18 1.08 13.55 -10.43
N LEU A 19 1.48 12.32 -10.76
CA LEU A 19 1.16 11.08 -10.02
C LEU A 19 2.31 10.65 -9.12
N GLY A 20 2.08 10.56 -7.81
CA GLY A 20 3.03 9.93 -6.88
C GLY A 20 2.79 8.43 -6.72
N THR A 21 3.86 7.62 -6.73
CA THR A 21 3.75 6.16 -6.53
C THR A 21 5.00 5.53 -5.90
N LEU A 22 4.97 4.21 -5.68
CA LEU A 22 6.08 3.38 -5.22
C LEU A 22 6.23 2.14 -6.11
N ASN A 23 7.48 1.67 -6.30
CA ASN A 23 7.75 0.43 -7.07
C ASN A 23 7.67 -0.81 -6.17
N VAL A 24 6.46 -1.12 -5.68
CA VAL A 24 6.14 -2.32 -4.87
C VAL A 24 4.82 -2.95 -5.35
N PHE A 25 4.61 -4.25 -5.06
CA PHE A 25 3.45 -4.99 -5.59
C PHE A 25 2.09 -4.42 -5.21
N PRO A 26 1.88 -3.78 -4.03
CA PRO A 26 0.63 -3.08 -3.77
C PRO A 26 0.23 -2.04 -4.84
N MET A 27 1.16 -1.62 -5.72
CA MET A 27 0.92 -0.71 -6.84
C MET A 27 0.80 -1.44 -8.20
N MET A 28 0.51 -2.74 -8.24
CA MET A 28 0.46 -3.52 -9.50
C MET A 28 -0.42 -2.90 -10.59
N GLN A 29 -1.53 -2.25 -10.24
CA GLN A 29 -2.38 -1.55 -11.22
C GLN A 29 -1.58 -0.49 -11.98
N TYR A 30 -0.76 0.31 -11.27
CA TYR A 30 0.12 1.28 -11.91
C TYR A 30 1.13 0.62 -12.86
N PHE A 31 1.71 -0.53 -12.49
CA PHE A 31 2.68 -1.22 -13.38
C PHE A 31 2.04 -1.66 -14.69
N VAL A 32 0.82 -2.21 -14.62
CA VAL A 32 0.07 -2.60 -15.82
C VAL A 32 -0.30 -1.39 -16.66
N ILE A 33 -0.78 -0.31 -16.04
CA ILE A 33 -1.16 0.92 -16.73
C ILE A 33 0.04 1.53 -17.46
N ASP A 34 1.19 1.61 -16.80
CA ASP A 34 2.44 2.13 -17.34
C ASP A 34 2.93 1.30 -18.54
N GLN A 35 3.04 -0.02 -18.37
CA GLN A 35 3.53 -0.90 -19.44
C GLN A 35 2.57 -1.02 -20.62
N GLN A 36 1.26 -0.92 -20.38
CA GLN A 36 0.26 -0.88 -21.44
C GLN A 36 0.03 0.52 -22.03
N ARG A 37 0.65 1.55 -21.43
CA ARG A 37 0.53 2.95 -21.83
C ARG A 37 -0.91 3.49 -21.83
N TRP A 38 -1.76 3.01 -20.92
CA TRP A 38 -3.18 3.40 -20.92
C TRP A 38 -3.43 4.84 -20.48
N TYR A 39 -2.45 5.51 -19.86
CA TYR A 39 -2.55 6.95 -19.62
C TYR A 39 -2.37 7.79 -20.90
N ASP A 40 -1.80 7.25 -21.98
CA ASP A 40 -1.67 7.97 -23.26
C ASP A 40 -3.04 8.23 -23.93
N ASP A 41 -4.10 7.54 -23.47
CA ASP A 41 -5.48 7.73 -23.93
C ASP A 41 -6.19 8.90 -23.20
N LEU A 42 -5.58 9.47 -22.15
CA LEU A 42 -6.11 10.62 -21.41
C LEU A 42 -5.72 11.95 -22.09
N GLU A 43 -6.55 12.99 -21.91
CA GLU A 43 -6.22 14.35 -22.36
C GLU A 43 -4.98 14.94 -21.66
N PRO A 44 -4.83 14.89 -20.31
CA PRO A 44 -3.62 15.34 -19.64
C PRO A 44 -2.46 14.35 -19.75
N ASP A 45 -1.25 14.86 -19.88
CA ASP A 45 -0.03 14.08 -19.68
C ASP A 45 0.13 13.70 -18.19
N ILE A 46 0.39 12.42 -17.89
CA ILE A 46 0.65 11.96 -16.51
C ILE A 46 2.14 11.92 -16.23
N GLU A 47 2.63 12.84 -15.41
CA GLU A 47 4.01 12.89 -14.93
C GLU A 47 4.18 12.07 -13.65
N VAL A 48 4.94 10.98 -13.72
CA VAL A 48 5.08 10.07 -12.58
C VAL A 48 6.31 10.38 -11.73
N GLN A 49 6.11 10.44 -10.41
CA GLN A 49 7.17 10.53 -9.41
C GLN A 49 7.17 9.30 -8.51
N THR A 50 8.31 8.60 -8.43
CA THR A 50 8.49 7.41 -7.58
C THR A 50 9.19 7.77 -6.27
N PHE A 51 8.61 7.33 -5.15
CA PHE A 51 9.11 7.62 -3.80
C PHE A 51 9.70 6.39 -3.11
N GLY A 52 10.65 6.61 -2.19
CA GLY A 52 11.27 5.56 -1.38
C GLY A 52 10.43 5.05 -0.20
N GLY A 53 9.18 5.53 -0.06
CA GLY A 53 8.26 5.17 1.02
C GLY A 53 7.00 6.03 1.03
N GLY A 54 5.97 5.59 1.76
CA GLY A 54 4.71 6.33 1.89
C GLY A 54 4.84 7.71 2.55
N PRO A 55 5.57 7.87 3.67
CA PRO A 55 5.69 9.18 4.32
C PRO A 55 6.34 10.27 3.46
N PRO A 56 7.45 10.01 2.71
CA PRO A 56 7.97 10.98 1.74
C PRO A 56 6.97 11.36 0.64
N LEU A 57 6.17 10.41 0.14
CA LEU A 57 5.10 10.69 -0.84
C LEU A 57 4.05 11.61 -0.23
N VAL A 58 3.60 11.35 1.00
CA VAL A 58 2.63 12.21 1.70
C VAL A 58 3.16 13.62 1.92
N GLN A 59 4.47 13.79 2.16
CA GLN A 59 5.08 15.12 2.27
C GLN A 59 4.99 15.90 0.95
N ALA A 60 5.27 15.26 -0.18
CA ALA A 60 5.10 15.85 -1.51
C ALA A 60 3.62 16.15 -1.82
N TYR A 61 2.72 15.28 -1.38
CA TYR A 61 1.29 15.53 -1.54
C TYR A 61 0.84 16.75 -0.74
N ALA A 62 1.29 16.85 0.52
CA ALA A 62 0.96 17.97 1.40
C ALA A 62 1.54 19.32 0.94
N SER A 63 2.64 19.32 0.18
CA SER A 63 3.20 20.53 -0.43
C SER A 63 2.48 20.95 -1.72
N GLY A 64 1.54 20.15 -2.22
CA GLY A 64 0.83 20.40 -3.48
C GLY A 64 1.65 20.02 -4.72
N GLU A 65 2.67 19.17 -4.57
CA GLU A 65 3.47 18.68 -5.70
C GLU A 65 2.79 17.53 -6.46
N LEU A 66 1.76 16.89 -5.87
CA LEU A 66 1.06 15.75 -6.45
C LEU A 66 -0.43 16.07 -6.63
N ASP A 67 -0.98 15.73 -7.79
CA ASP A 67 -2.42 15.84 -8.09
C ASP A 67 -3.19 14.58 -7.70
N LEU A 68 -2.50 13.44 -7.72
CA LEU A 68 -3.02 12.13 -7.36
C LEU A 68 -1.89 11.21 -6.88
N ALA A 69 -2.25 10.16 -6.15
CA ALA A 69 -1.29 9.18 -5.66
C ALA A 69 -1.81 7.75 -5.72
N TYR A 70 -0.89 6.83 -6.02
CA TYR A 70 -0.96 5.44 -5.59
C TYR A 70 -0.15 5.28 -4.30
N VAL A 71 -0.85 5.15 -3.18
CA VAL A 71 -0.23 5.22 -1.85
C VAL A 71 -0.79 4.14 -0.93
N GLY A 72 -0.01 3.73 0.06
CA GLY A 72 -0.52 2.90 1.15
C GLY A 72 -1.63 3.63 1.90
N ILE A 73 -2.71 2.93 2.24
CA ILE A 73 -3.85 3.54 2.94
C ILE A 73 -3.45 4.18 4.27
N SER A 74 -2.51 3.58 5.00
CA SER A 74 -2.08 4.10 6.31
C SER A 74 -1.47 5.50 6.20
N PRO A 75 -0.45 5.77 5.37
CA PRO A 75 0.02 7.13 5.13
C PRO A 75 -1.02 8.02 4.41
N GLY A 76 -1.87 7.47 3.53
CA GLY A 76 -2.96 8.21 2.90
C GLY A 76 -3.98 8.81 3.88
N LEU A 77 -4.36 8.04 4.92
CA LEU A 77 -5.20 8.49 6.02
C LEU A 77 -4.52 9.60 6.83
N VAL A 78 -3.21 9.47 7.09
CA VAL A 78 -2.44 10.50 7.80
C VAL A 78 -2.41 11.81 7.00
N ALA A 79 -2.33 11.74 5.66
CA ALA A 79 -2.42 12.91 4.80
C ALA A 79 -3.77 13.63 4.98
N ILE A 80 -4.88 12.88 4.88
CA ILE A 80 -6.24 13.42 5.04
C ILE A 80 -6.44 14.00 6.44
N ALA A 81 -6.06 13.26 7.49
CA ALA A 81 -6.18 13.69 8.88
C ALA A 81 -5.39 14.97 9.19
N ASN A 82 -4.29 15.21 8.47
CA ASN A 82 -3.47 16.42 8.59
C ASN A 82 -3.85 17.53 7.59
N GLY A 83 -4.98 17.39 6.89
CA GLY A 83 -5.56 18.46 6.07
C GLY A 83 -5.20 18.43 4.59
N VAL A 84 -4.60 17.35 4.08
CA VAL A 84 -4.47 17.15 2.63
C VAL A 84 -5.84 16.82 2.05
N ALA A 85 -6.45 17.78 1.38
CA ALA A 85 -7.76 17.63 0.75
C ALA A 85 -7.66 16.64 -0.42
N SER A 86 -8.07 15.40 -0.19
CA SER A 86 -8.00 14.29 -1.14
C SER A 86 -9.02 13.22 -0.78
N LYS A 87 -9.35 12.34 -1.75
CA LYS A 87 -10.30 11.24 -1.57
C LYS A 87 -9.72 9.93 -2.08
N VAL A 88 -10.05 8.83 -1.41
CA VAL A 88 -9.84 7.48 -1.94
C VAL A 88 -11.00 7.13 -2.86
N VAL A 89 -10.69 6.82 -4.12
CA VAL A 89 -11.70 6.49 -5.15
C VAL A 89 -11.63 5.04 -5.64
N ALA A 90 -10.52 4.35 -5.37
CA ALA A 90 -10.36 2.92 -5.63
C ALA A 90 -9.34 2.29 -4.68
N ALA A 91 -9.49 1.00 -4.41
CA ALA A 91 -8.53 0.20 -3.62
C ALA A 91 -7.67 -0.65 -4.53
N ASN A 92 -6.39 -0.81 -4.24
CA ASN A 92 -5.48 -1.60 -5.08
C ASN A 92 -5.36 -3.06 -4.64
N VAL A 93 -5.28 -3.31 -3.33
CA VAL A 93 -4.92 -4.63 -2.81
C VAL A 93 -5.44 -4.85 -1.39
N LEU A 94 -5.84 -6.09 -1.11
CA LEU A 94 -6.18 -6.58 0.23
C LEU A 94 -5.08 -7.47 0.80
N GLU A 95 -4.87 -7.33 2.11
CA GLU A 95 -4.00 -8.19 2.90
C GLU A 95 -2.55 -8.33 2.36
N PRO A 96 -1.88 -7.23 1.90
CA PRO A 96 -0.57 -7.35 1.28
C PRO A 96 0.59 -7.65 2.23
N ASN A 97 0.39 -7.53 3.54
CA ASN A 97 1.49 -7.64 4.48
C ASN A 97 1.80 -9.09 4.87
N VAL A 98 3.09 -9.35 5.04
CA VAL A 98 3.63 -10.65 5.45
C VAL A 98 4.63 -10.45 6.57
N MET A 99 4.43 -11.15 7.68
CA MET A 99 5.46 -11.29 8.70
C MET A 99 6.46 -12.36 8.26
N VAL A 100 7.73 -11.98 8.16
CA VAL A 100 8.85 -12.86 7.83
C VAL A 100 9.80 -12.96 9.01
N GLY A 101 10.42 -14.11 9.21
CA GLY A 101 11.32 -14.37 10.33
C GLY A 101 12.46 -15.30 9.94
N SER A 102 13.62 -15.12 10.58
CA SER A 102 14.73 -16.08 10.51
C SER A 102 14.27 -17.44 11.01
N GLU A 103 15.00 -18.50 10.70
CA GLU A 103 14.70 -19.84 11.22
C GLU A 103 14.65 -19.84 12.75
N GLU A 104 15.58 -19.15 13.39
CA GLU A 104 15.64 -19.01 14.85
C GLU A 104 14.40 -18.29 15.41
N PHE A 105 14.03 -17.12 14.88
CA PHE A 105 12.87 -16.39 15.40
C PHE A 105 11.57 -17.16 15.15
N ARG A 106 11.44 -17.81 13.99
CA ARG A 106 10.28 -18.67 13.69
C ARG A 106 10.19 -19.87 14.62
N ALA A 107 11.31 -20.44 15.06
CA ALA A 107 11.33 -21.51 16.06
C ALA A 107 10.80 -21.02 17.41
N TYR A 108 11.27 -19.85 17.89
CA TYR A 108 10.71 -19.22 19.10
C TYR A 108 9.19 -18.98 18.96
N TRP A 109 8.74 -18.43 17.83
CA TRP A 109 7.32 -18.19 17.59
C TRP A 109 6.49 -19.48 17.56
N ALA A 110 6.99 -20.54 16.92
CA ALA A 110 6.30 -21.82 16.83
C ALA A 110 6.16 -22.52 18.20
N GLU A 111 7.15 -22.37 19.08
CA GLU A 111 7.15 -22.99 20.41
C GLU A 111 6.34 -22.19 21.43
N HIS A 112 6.46 -20.86 21.41
CA HIS A 112 5.97 -20.00 22.48
C HIS A 112 4.82 -19.06 22.08
N GLY A 113 4.49 -18.94 20.79
CA GLY A 113 3.51 -17.98 20.31
C GLY A 113 3.90 -16.55 20.71
N ALA A 114 2.97 -15.79 21.30
CA ALA A 114 3.23 -14.41 21.74
C ALA A 114 4.36 -14.30 22.78
N ASP A 115 4.60 -15.34 23.59
CA ASP A 115 5.68 -15.33 24.59
C ASP A 115 7.08 -15.43 23.96
N ALA A 116 7.16 -15.67 22.65
CA ALA A 116 8.42 -15.73 21.90
C ALA A 116 9.29 -14.48 22.04
N PHE A 117 8.69 -13.29 22.13
CA PHE A 117 9.46 -12.05 22.31
C PHE A 117 10.19 -12.03 23.65
N GLU A 118 9.51 -12.43 24.72
CA GLU A 118 10.10 -12.50 26.06
C GLU A 118 11.13 -13.60 26.16
N GLN A 119 10.82 -14.78 25.61
CA GLN A 119 11.73 -15.91 25.62
C GLN A 119 13.01 -15.62 24.83
N PHE A 120 12.89 -15.02 23.64
CA PHE A 120 14.03 -14.54 22.87
C PHE A 120 14.87 -13.54 23.67
N ARG A 121 14.21 -12.60 24.37
CA ARG A 121 14.89 -11.60 25.20
C ARG A 121 15.67 -12.24 26.35
N SER A 122 15.06 -13.19 27.04
CA SER A 122 15.68 -13.94 28.13
C SER A 122 16.93 -14.69 27.66
N ASP A 123 16.84 -15.38 26.52
CA ASP A 123 17.91 -16.25 26.04
C ASP A 123 19.05 -15.47 25.34
N LYS A 124 18.71 -14.41 24.60
CA LYS A 124 19.65 -13.63 23.79
C LYS A 124 20.17 -12.39 24.51
N GLY A 125 19.55 -11.99 25.61
CA GLY A 125 19.90 -10.76 26.34
C GLY A 125 19.60 -9.47 25.58
N ARG A 126 18.80 -9.53 24.52
CA ARG A 126 18.34 -8.40 23.71
C ARG A 126 16.96 -8.69 23.12
N ARG A 127 16.24 -7.65 22.74
CA ARG A 127 14.98 -7.79 22.01
C ARG A 127 15.22 -8.28 20.58
N PRO A 128 14.26 -8.99 19.98
CA PRO A 128 14.32 -9.26 18.55
C PRO A 128 14.17 -7.95 17.77
N ARG A 129 14.97 -7.82 16.71
CA ARG A 129 14.99 -6.69 15.80
C ARG A 129 14.11 -7.00 14.61
N PHE A 130 13.12 -6.15 14.37
CA PHE A 130 12.19 -6.20 13.25
C PHE A 130 12.54 -5.12 12.22
N ALA A 131 12.73 -5.51 10.96
CA ALA A 131 12.85 -4.56 9.86
C ALA A 131 11.51 -4.39 9.14
N THR A 132 11.20 -3.16 8.72
CA THR A 132 9.99 -2.87 7.93
C THR A 132 10.20 -1.62 7.07
N LEU A 133 9.16 -1.19 6.35
CA LEU A 133 9.14 0.08 5.62
C LEU A 133 9.15 1.27 6.59
N PRO A 134 9.30 2.53 6.13
CA PRO A 134 9.47 3.67 7.05
C PRO A 134 8.31 3.82 8.04
N ALA A 135 8.58 4.42 9.20
CA ALA A 135 7.57 4.63 10.24
C ALA A 135 6.31 5.33 9.68
N GLY A 136 5.12 4.83 10.02
CA GLY A 136 3.85 5.31 9.50
C GLY A 136 3.46 4.78 8.13
N SER A 137 4.30 3.96 7.49
CA SER A 137 3.91 3.18 6.30
C SER A 137 2.94 2.05 6.68
N THR A 138 2.16 1.55 5.71
CA THR A 138 1.22 0.44 5.96
C THR A 138 1.88 -0.79 6.60
N PRO A 139 3.08 -1.26 6.20
CA PRO A 139 3.72 -2.40 6.86
C PRO A 139 4.21 -2.12 8.29
N ASP A 140 4.65 -0.90 8.59
CA ASP A 140 5.06 -0.49 9.95
C ASP A 140 3.84 -0.40 10.87
N VAL A 141 2.77 0.26 10.41
CA VAL A 141 1.54 0.39 11.20
C VAL A 141 0.88 -0.96 11.41
N PHE A 142 0.89 -1.82 10.40
CA PHE A 142 0.42 -3.20 10.52
C PHE A 142 1.24 -4.03 11.53
N LEU A 143 2.57 -3.89 11.53
CA LEU A 143 3.44 -4.52 12.54
C LEU A 143 3.09 -4.05 13.94
N ARG A 144 2.96 -2.73 14.13
CA ARG A 144 2.61 -2.15 15.44
C ARG A 144 1.24 -2.64 15.91
N TYR A 145 0.25 -2.63 15.02
CA TYR A 145 -1.10 -3.12 15.29
C TYR A 145 -1.10 -4.60 15.69
N TRP A 146 -0.32 -5.43 15.00
CA TRP A 146 -0.20 -6.84 15.37
C TRP A 146 0.33 -7.00 16.80
N ILE A 147 1.39 -6.28 17.16
CA ILE A 147 1.98 -6.36 18.51
C ILE A 147 1.01 -5.83 19.58
N THR A 148 0.43 -4.65 19.39
CA THR A 148 -0.37 -4.00 20.45
C THR A 148 -1.80 -4.52 20.50
N GLU A 149 -2.51 -4.52 19.36
CA GLU A 149 -3.95 -4.78 19.34
C GLU A 149 -4.27 -6.27 19.29
N VAL A 150 -3.43 -7.06 18.60
CA VAL A 150 -3.70 -8.49 18.41
C VAL A 150 -3.03 -9.34 19.49
N LEU A 151 -1.80 -9.00 19.89
CA LEU A 151 -1.08 -9.74 20.93
C LEU A 151 -1.23 -9.14 22.33
N GLY A 152 -1.70 -7.88 22.46
CA GLY A 152 -1.83 -7.22 23.75
C GLY A 152 -0.49 -6.89 24.40
N LEU A 153 0.56 -6.71 23.59
CA LEU A 153 1.92 -6.45 24.07
C LEU A 153 2.31 -4.99 23.85
N GLU A 154 3.20 -4.49 24.69
CA GLU A 154 3.83 -3.18 24.49
C GLU A 154 4.82 -3.23 23.31
N LEU A 155 4.96 -2.13 22.58
CA LEU A 155 5.90 -2.05 21.44
C LEU A 155 7.36 -2.21 21.86
N ASP A 156 7.68 -2.03 23.15
CA ASP A 156 9.04 -2.15 23.66
C ASP A 156 9.55 -3.60 23.71
N VAL A 157 8.72 -4.61 23.41
CA VAL A 157 9.15 -6.01 23.28
C VAL A 157 10.02 -6.28 22.05
N ILE A 158 10.00 -5.38 21.06
CA ILE A 158 10.81 -5.46 19.83
C ILE A 158 11.61 -4.17 19.58
N GLU A 159 12.60 -4.27 18.68
CA GLU A 159 13.27 -3.11 18.08
C GLU A 159 12.83 -2.97 16.63
N ILE A 160 12.18 -1.86 16.27
CA ILE A 160 11.72 -1.63 14.90
C ILE A 160 12.71 -0.74 14.14
N VAL A 161 13.09 -1.17 12.94
CA VAL A 161 13.90 -0.37 12.01
C VAL A 161 13.15 -0.19 10.69
N GLY A 162 12.66 1.03 10.47
CA GLY A 162 12.00 1.42 9.22
C GLY A 162 13.00 1.87 8.16
N GLN A 163 12.88 1.36 6.93
CA GLN A 163 13.85 1.57 5.85
C GLN A 163 13.16 1.63 4.48
N SER A 164 13.87 2.06 3.42
CA SER A 164 13.36 1.95 2.05
C SER A 164 13.16 0.47 1.64
N PRO A 165 12.36 0.16 0.60
CA PRO A 165 12.15 -1.22 0.16
C PRO A 165 13.44 -2.01 -0.13
N SER A 166 14.40 -1.39 -0.82
CA SER A 166 15.69 -2.04 -1.13
C SER A 166 16.54 -2.30 0.11
N ALA A 167 16.56 -1.36 1.06
CA ALA A 167 17.26 -1.52 2.33
C ALA A 167 16.59 -2.58 3.23
N LEU A 168 15.25 -2.63 3.24
CA LEU A 168 14.48 -3.66 3.93
C LEU A 168 14.85 -5.06 3.42
N GLN A 169 14.82 -5.26 2.08
CA GLN A 169 15.22 -6.53 1.47
C GLN A 169 16.64 -6.92 1.87
N SER A 170 17.60 -5.99 1.76
CA SER A 170 19.00 -6.25 2.11
C SER A 170 19.17 -6.61 3.59
N THR A 171 18.55 -5.86 4.51
CA THR A 171 18.62 -6.10 5.96
C THR A 171 18.07 -7.47 6.33
N LEU A 172 16.92 -7.84 5.78
CA LEU A 172 16.31 -9.15 6.04
C LEU A 172 17.13 -10.28 5.42
N SER A 173 17.57 -10.11 4.18
CA SER A 173 18.33 -11.14 3.45
C SER A 173 19.70 -11.44 4.06
N THR A 174 20.30 -10.47 4.73
CA THR A 174 21.65 -10.60 5.34
C THR A 174 21.59 -10.99 6.81
N GLY A 175 20.40 -11.27 7.37
CA GLY A 175 20.23 -11.61 8.78
C GLY A 175 20.53 -10.46 9.75
N ASN A 176 20.51 -9.21 9.26
CA ASN A 176 20.71 -8.01 10.09
C ASN A 176 19.45 -7.61 10.88
N ALA A 177 18.36 -8.35 10.71
CA ALA A 177 17.16 -8.34 11.55
C ALA A 177 16.71 -9.78 11.78
N ASP A 178 16.05 -10.04 12.92
CA ASP A 178 15.56 -11.37 13.27
C ASP A 178 14.22 -11.68 12.56
N ALA A 179 13.46 -10.64 12.25
CA ALA A 179 12.17 -10.73 11.58
C ALA A 179 11.80 -9.41 10.90
N GLY A 180 10.63 -9.35 10.28
CA GLY A 180 10.12 -8.12 9.68
C GLY A 180 8.68 -8.21 9.21
N SER A 181 8.14 -7.03 8.89
CA SER A 181 6.86 -6.85 8.19
C SER A 181 7.16 -6.32 6.79
N ALA A 182 6.82 -7.11 5.78
CA ALA A 182 7.18 -6.88 4.39
C ALA A 182 5.98 -7.07 3.45
N ILE A 183 6.18 -6.66 2.20
CA ILE A 183 5.24 -6.78 1.09
C ILE A 183 5.97 -7.35 -0.13
N GLU A 184 5.26 -7.98 -1.06
CA GLU A 184 5.87 -8.47 -2.30
C GLU A 184 6.56 -7.32 -3.08
N PRO A 185 7.72 -7.60 -3.72
CA PRO A 185 8.32 -8.93 -3.93
C PRO A 185 9.26 -9.41 -2.81
N VAL A 186 9.39 -8.67 -1.70
CA VAL A 186 10.44 -8.95 -0.69
C VAL A 186 10.36 -10.36 -0.10
N PRO A 187 9.19 -10.88 0.35
CA PRO A 187 9.09 -12.26 0.83
C PRO A 187 9.53 -13.29 -0.20
N THR A 188 9.16 -13.13 -1.47
CA THR A 188 9.59 -14.03 -2.55
C THR A 188 11.09 -13.99 -2.78
N LEU A 189 11.69 -12.81 -2.78
CA LEU A 189 13.14 -12.63 -2.97
C LEU A 189 13.93 -13.25 -1.80
N LEU A 190 13.43 -13.15 -0.58
CA LEU A 190 14.04 -13.78 0.59
C LEU A 190 14.05 -15.30 0.46
N GLN A 191 12.91 -15.89 0.09
CA GLN A 191 12.81 -17.34 -0.13
C GLN A 191 13.62 -17.86 -1.31
N ALA A 192 13.96 -16.99 -2.27
CA ALA A 192 14.77 -17.36 -3.43
C ALA A 192 16.28 -17.27 -3.14
N ASN A 193 16.68 -16.59 -2.06
CA ASN A 193 18.07 -16.49 -1.68
C ASN A 193 18.50 -17.71 -0.84
N GLU A 194 19.37 -18.55 -1.40
CA GLU A 194 19.89 -19.75 -0.73
C GLU A 194 20.73 -19.44 0.52
N ASP A 195 21.27 -18.22 0.63
CA ASP A 195 22.05 -17.76 1.79
C ASP A 195 21.19 -17.15 2.90
N SER A 196 19.86 -17.07 2.73
CA SER A 196 18.93 -16.51 3.72
C SER A 196 18.02 -17.60 4.29
N ASP A 197 17.82 -17.57 5.61
CA ASP A 197 16.87 -18.44 6.34
C ASP A 197 15.52 -17.73 6.62
N MET A 198 15.38 -16.51 6.11
CA MET A 198 14.23 -15.64 6.31
C MET A 198 13.04 -16.14 5.49
N ALA A 199 11.93 -16.45 6.17
CA ALA A 199 10.73 -16.96 5.51
C ALA A 199 9.44 -16.40 6.13
N PRO A 200 8.34 -16.33 5.35
CA PRO A 200 7.01 -16.04 5.87
C PRO A 200 6.61 -16.97 7.02
N PHE A 201 5.99 -16.41 8.07
CA PHE A 201 5.39 -17.19 9.16
C PHE A 201 3.99 -16.71 9.56
N LYS A 202 3.54 -15.55 9.08
CA LYS A 202 2.17 -15.06 9.27
C LYS A 202 1.76 -14.13 8.13
N TYR A 203 0.56 -14.33 7.58
CA TYR A 203 -0.01 -13.46 6.55
C TYR A 203 -1.02 -12.49 7.13
N ALA A 204 -1.27 -11.37 6.43
CA ALA A 204 -2.14 -10.32 6.91
C ALA A 204 -3.57 -10.79 7.24
N GLY A 205 -4.16 -11.66 6.41
CA GLY A 205 -5.48 -12.22 6.66
C GLY A 205 -5.61 -13.00 7.99
N GLU A 206 -4.51 -13.52 8.53
CA GLU A 206 -4.52 -14.19 9.84
C GLU A 206 -4.42 -13.21 11.03
N ILE A 207 -4.01 -11.97 10.80
CA ILE A 207 -3.82 -10.93 11.84
C ILE A 207 -4.99 -9.96 11.81
N MET A 208 -5.32 -9.46 10.61
CA MET A 208 -6.40 -8.54 10.33
C MET A 208 -7.07 -8.98 9.02
N PRO A 209 -8.11 -9.83 9.09
CA PRO A 209 -8.93 -10.13 7.92
C PRO A 209 -9.47 -8.83 7.30
N GLY A 210 -9.31 -8.68 5.98
CA GLY A 210 -9.64 -7.47 5.24
C GLY A 210 -8.63 -6.33 5.39
N GLN A 211 -7.37 -6.61 5.79
CA GLN A 211 -6.35 -5.60 5.99
C GLN A 211 -6.18 -4.72 4.72
N PRO A 212 -6.30 -3.40 4.83
CA PRO A 212 -6.35 -2.52 3.68
C PRO A 212 -4.93 -2.17 3.23
N GLY A 213 -4.63 -2.33 1.94
CA GLY A 213 -3.29 -2.18 1.40
C GLY A 213 -2.97 -0.79 0.87
N ALA A 214 -3.08 -0.65 -0.45
CA ALA A 214 -2.85 0.59 -1.19
C ALA A 214 -4.12 1.06 -1.89
N VAL A 215 -4.14 2.31 -2.31
CA VAL A 215 -5.30 3.01 -2.86
C VAL A 215 -4.91 3.99 -3.97
N LEU A 216 -5.87 4.29 -4.84
CA LEU A 216 -5.84 5.46 -5.73
C LEU A 216 -6.49 6.64 -5.00
N GLN A 217 -5.72 7.71 -4.83
CA GLN A 217 -6.10 8.87 -4.02
C GLN A 217 -5.87 10.20 -4.78
N PRO A 218 -6.82 10.65 -5.62
CA PRO A 218 -6.80 11.98 -6.24
C PRO A 218 -7.04 13.10 -5.23
N SER A 219 -6.56 14.30 -5.58
CA SER A 219 -6.80 15.52 -4.81
C SER A 219 -8.27 15.91 -4.86
N GLN A 220 -8.75 16.61 -3.83
CA GLN A 220 -10.14 17.08 -3.79
C GLN A 220 -10.42 18.04 -4.95
N SER A 221 -9.45 18.88 -5.34
CA SER A 221 -9.59 19.76 -6.51
C SER A 221 -9.79 18.96 -7.80
N LEU A 222 -9.08 17.84 -7.98
CA LEU A 222 -9.29 16.99 -9.16
C LEU A 222 -10.69 16.34 -9.14
N VAL A 223 -11.14 15.88 -7.98
CA VAL A 223 -12.48 15.31 -7.76
C VAL A 223 -13.58 16.33 -8.06
N ASP A 224 -13.42 17.57 -7.61
CA ASP A 224 -14.44 18.62 -7.75
C ASP A 224 -14.44 19.26 -9.13
N ASP A 225 -13.26 19.57 -9.69
CA ASP A 225 -13.12 20.36 -10.91
C ASP A 225 -13.08 19.49 -12.17
N ASN A 226 -12.63 18.23 -12.07
CA ASN A 226 -12.48 17.30 -13.21
C ASN A 226 -13.02 15.89 -12.89
N PRO A 227 -14.29 15.75 -12.45
CA PRO A 227 -14.85 14.45 -12.06
C PRO A 227 -14.86 13.43 -13.22
N ASP A 228 -14.99 13.89 -14.47
CA ASP A 228 -14.97 12.99 -15.62
C ASP A 228 -13.60 12.33 -15.80
N LEU A 229 -12.51 13.08 -15.60
CA LEU A 229 -11.16 12.56 -15.62
C LEU A 229 -10.89 11.60 -14.45
N VAL A 230 -11.41 11.89 -13.26
CA VAL A 230 -11.32 10.95 -12.12
C VAL A 230 -12.05 9.64 -12.44
N ARG A 231 -13.20 9.69 -13.13
CA ARG A 231 -13.91 8.50 -13.58
C ARG A 231 -13.07 7.69 -14.59
N GLU A 232 -12.41 8.35 -15.55
CA GLU A 232 -11.51 7.68 -16.50
C GLU A 232 -10.31 7.03 -15.79
N LEU A 233 -9.72 7.69 -14.80
CA LEU A 233 -8.66 7.11 -13.96
C LEU A 233 -9.14 5.87 -13.21
N VAL A 234 -10.36 5.87 -12.68
CA VAL A 234 -10.96 4.71 -11.99
C VAL A 234 -11.32 3.58 -12.97
N ASP A 235 -11.76 3.91 -14.19
CA ASP A 235 -11.97 2.92 -15.26
C ASP A 235 -10.67 2.23 -15.66
N ILE A 236 -9.62 3.01 -15.94
CA ILE A 236 -8.27 2.51 -16.24
C ILE A 236 -7.74 1.64 -15.09
N HIS A 237 -7.91 2.09 -13.85
CA HIS A 237 -7.55 1.31 -12.65
C HIS A 237 -8.31 -0.02 -12.57
N THR A 238 -9.61 -0.01 -12.82
CA THR A 238 -10.45 -1.21 -12.77
C THR A 238 -10.10 -2.19 -13.88
N ARG A 239 -9.87 -1.69 -15.10
CA ARG A 239 -9.34 -2.46 -16.22
C ARG A 239 -7.98 -3.09 -15.89
N ALA A 240 -7.11 -2.38 -15.17
CA ALA A 240 -5.81 -2.91 -14.74
C ALA A 240 -5.96 -4.05 -13.74
N THR A 241 -6.85 -3.90 -12.76
CA THR A 241 -7.18 -4.99 -11.82
C THR A 241 -7.70 -6.22 -12.56
N THR A 242 -8.65 -6.06 -13.49
CA THR A 242 -9.15 -7.19 -14.31
C THR A 242 -8.03 -7.83 -15.11
N PHE A 243 -7.17 -7.02 -15.76
CA PHE A 243 -6.03 -7.54 -16.50
C PHE A 243 -5.09 -8.36 -15.61
N ILE A 244 -4.76 -7.87 -14.40
CA ILE A 244 -3.92 -8.60 -13.45
C ILE A 244 -4.56 -9.94 -13.07
N GLN A 245 -5.87 -9.96 -12.80
CA GLN A 245 -6.57 -11.17 -12.38
C GLN A 245 -6.63 -12.22 -13.50
N GLU A 246 -6.80 -11.79 -14.75
CA GLU A 246 -6.93 -12.68 -15.91
C GLU A 246 -5.57 -13.08 -16.52
N ASN A 247 -4.54 -12.23 -16.39
CA ASN A 247 -3.25 -12.36 -17.07
C ASN A 247 -2.07 -12.26 -16.09
N ARG A 248 -2.12 -13.01 -14.98
CA ARG A 248 -1.12 -12.90 -13.88
C ARG A 248 0.33 -13.04 -14.34
N GLU A 249 0.63 -13.95 -15.26
CA GLU A 249 2.01 -14.14 -15.76
C GLU A 249 2.49 -12.92 -16.56
N GLU A 250 1.65 -12.38 -17.43
CA GLU A 250 1.99 -11.17 -18.20
C GLU A 250 2.14 -9.95 -17.27
N ALA A 251 1.24 -9.79 -16.30
CA ALA A 251 1.34 -8.74 -15.28
C ALA A 251 2.61 -8.91 -14.42
N ALA A 252 3.06 -10.14 -14.15
CA ALA A 252 4.34 -10.38 -13.48
C ALA A 252 5.53 -9.95 -14.34
N GLY A 253 5.49 -10.19 -15.65
CA GLY A 253 6.48 -9.67 -16.60
C GLY A 253 6.61 -8.15 -16.50
N MET A 254 5.47 -7.44 -16.50
CA MET A 254 5.41 -5.99 -16.33
C MET A 254 6.00 -5.53 -14.99
N ALA A 255 5.73 -6.24 -13.90
CA ALA A 255 6.33 -5.95 -12.60
C ALA A 255 7.87 -6.11 -12.61
N SER A 256 8.37 -7.16 -13.27
CA SER A 256 9.80 -7.39 -13.48
C SER A 256 10.45 -6.23 -14.26
N GLU A 257 9.79 -5.72 -15.30
CA GLU A 257 10.28 -4.58 -16.08
C GLU A 257 10.32 -3.28 -15.25
N VAL A 258 9.25 -2.97 -14.51
CA VAL A 258 9.17 -1.74 -13.69
C VAL A 258 10.12 -1.76 -12.49
N ILE A 259 10.24 -2.89 -11.80
CA ILE A 259 11.12 -3.03 -10.62
C ILE A 259 12.58 -3.22 -11.03
N GLY A 260 12.82 -3.83 -12.20
CA GLY A 260 14.13 -4.15 -12.73
C GLY A 260 14.42 -5.65 -12.72
N SER A 261 14.65 -6.20 -13.90
CA SER A 261 14.80 -7.65 -14.13
C SER A 261 16.05 -8.27 -13.51
N ASP A 262 17.06 -7.47 -13.20
CA ASP A 262 18.25 -7.89 -12.43
C ASP A 262 17.90 -8.24 -10.97
N LEU A 263 16.92 -7.52 -10.40
CA LEU A 263 16.47 -7.71 -9.03
C LEU A 263 15.32 -8.72 -8.96
N LEU A 264 14.37 -8.60 -9.87
CA LEU A 264 13.16 -9.40 -9.92
C LEU A 264 13.05 -10.05 -11.30
N THR A 265 13.60 -11.26 -11.44
CA THR A 265 13.43 -12.02 -12.69
C THR A 265 11.96 -12.34 -12.92
N GLU A 266 11.56 -12.56 -14.18
CA GLU A 266 10.19 -12.94 -14.54
C GLU A 266 9.68 -14.15 -13.73
N SER A 267 10.53 -15.16 -13.54
CA SER A 267 10.20 -16.34 -12.72
C SER A 267 9.92 -15.99 -11.24
N LEU A 268 10.63 -15.02 -10.67
CA LEU A 268 10.41 -14.54 -9.31
C LEU A 268 9.18 -13.62 -9.25
N ALA A 269 8.95 -12.80 -10.26
CA ALA A 269 7.74 -12.00 -10.37
C ALA A 269 6.48 -12.89 -10.44
N ILE A 270 6.52 -13.99 -11.21
CA ILE A 270 5.42 -14.97 -11.30
C ILE A 270 5.17 -15.61 -9.93
N ARG A 271 6.21 -15.92 -9.16
CA ARG A 271 6.05 -16.41 -7.79
C ARG A 271 5.41 -15.35 -6.89
N ALA A 272 5.91 -14.12 -6.91
CA ALA A 272 5.45 -13.03 -6.07
C ALA A 272 3.99 -12.63 -6.37
N ILE A 273 3.58 -12.60 -7.64
CA ILE A 273 2.21 -12.24 -8.00
C ILE A 273 1.22 -13.33 -7.59
N ASN A 274 1.67 -14.58 -7.44
CA ASN A 274 0.85 -15.71 -6.98
C ASN A 274 0.96 -15.97 -5.48
N SER A 275 1.68 -15.11 -4.75
CA SER A 275 1.73 -15.12 -3.28
C SER A 275 0.35 -14.86 -2.68
N PRO A 276 0.02 -15.45 -1.51
CA PRO A 276 -1.21 -15.12 -0.77
C PRO A 276 -1.33 -13.64 -0.39
N ALA A 277 -0.26 -12.86 -0.47
CA ALA A 277 -0.24 -11.42 -0.23
C ALA A 277 -0.61 -10.56 -1.47
N SER A 278 -0.84 -11.18 -2.63
CA SER A 278 -1.08 -10.47 -3.90
C SER A 278 -2.56 -10.48 -4.29
N ASN A 279 -3.44 -9.99 -3.40
CA ASN A 279 -4.90 -9.99 -3.61
C ASN A 279 -5.40 -8.65 -4.18
N PHE A 280 -5.22 -8.45 -5.48
CA PHE A 280 -5.58 -7.20 -6.16
C PHE A 280 -7.09 -7.05 -6.32
N ILE A 281 -7.58 -5.87 -5.94
CA ILE A 281 -9.00 -5.47 -6.02
C ILE A 281 -9.10 -4.08 -6.65
N SER A 282 -10.33 -3.59 -6.84
CA SER A 282 -10.63 -2.19 -7.19
C SER A 282 -11.67 -1.57 -6.26
N ASN A 283 -12.60 -2.38 -5.71
CA ASN A 283 -13.73 -1.91 -4.92
C ASN A 283 -13.28 -1.28 -3.57
N PRO A 284 -13.39 0.05 -3.38
CA PRO A 284 -12.97 0.72 -2.16
C PRO A 284 -13.82 0.36 -0.94
N LYS A 285 -15.08 -0.08 -1.11
CA LYS A 285 -15.95 -0.49 0.00
C LYS A 285 -15.37 -1.66 0.79
N ARG A 286 -14.54 -2.49 0.15
CA ARG A 286 -13.90 -3.65 0.76
C ARG A 286 -12.85 -3.30 1.81
N ILE A 287 -12.39 -2.05 1.84
CA ILE A 287 -11.34 -1.59 2.76
C ILE A 287 -11.82 -0.57 3.79
N VAL A 288 -13.07 -0.09 3.73
CA VAL A 288 -13.58 1.00 4.59
C VAL A 288 -13.41 0.67 6.08
N GLU A 289 -13.98 -0.44 6.54
CA GLU A 289 -14.01 -0.78 7.98
C GLU A 289 -12.59 -0.79 8.57
N LYS A 290 -11.66 -1.50 7.93
CA LYS A 290 -10.30 -1.63 8.42
C LYS A 290 -9.45 -0.37 8.20
N SER A 291 -9.82 0.50 7.26
CA SER A 291 -9.18 1.81 7.11
C SER A 291 -9.52 2.72 8.27
N LEU A 292 -10.78 2.71 8.76
CA LEU A 292 -11.16 3.46 9.96
C LEU A 292 -10.48 2.92 11.22
N VAL A 293 -10.31 1.60 11.34
CA VAL A 293 -9.48 1.01 12.40
C VAL A 293 -8.04 1.52 12.36
N TYR A 294 -7.46 1.72 11.17
CA TYR A 294 -6.14 2.33 11.05
C TYR A 294 -6.13 3.82 11.43
N ASN A 295 -7.19 4.57 11.14
CA ASN A 295 -7.29 5.96 11.62
C ASN A 295 -7.34 6.01 13.16
N ASP A 296 -8.17 5.18 13.80
CA ASP A 296 -8.22 5.04 15.26
C ASP A 296 -6.84 4.66 15.83
N PHE A 297 -6.17 3.70 15.19
CA PHE A 297 -4.87 3.25 15.64
C PHE A 297 -3.78 4.32 15.48
N HIS A 298 -3.83 5.14 14.44
CA HIS A 298 -2.95 6.31 14.31
C HIS A 298 -3.17 7.34 15.43
N GLN A 299 -4.41 7.51 15.90
CA GLN A 299 -4.70 8.34 17.07
C GLN A 299 -4.11 7.75 18.35
N GLN A 300 -4.22 6.44 18.55
CA GLN A 300 -3.59 5.76 19.69
C GLN A 300 -2.07 5.87 19.69
N LEU A 301 -1.44 5.83 18.51
CA LEU A 301 0.00 6.05 18.34
C LEU A 301 0.41 7.52 18.52
N GLY A 302 -0.54 8.46 18.59
CA GLY A 302 -0.29 9.90 18.67
C GLY A 302 0.22 10.51 17.36
N SER A 303 -0.03 9.85 16.23
CA SER A 303 0.41 10.30 14.90
C SER A 303 -0.53 11.37 14.32
N VAL A 304 -1.82 11.31 14.66
CA VAL A 304 -2.87 12.26 14.26
C VAL A 304 -3.93 12.35 15.37
N ASP A 305 -4.67 13.45 15.46
CA ASP A 305 -5.77 13.61 16.44
C ASP A 305 -7.16 13.66 15.78
N THR A 306 -7.22 13.53 14.44
CA THR A 306 -8.46 13.65 13.67
C THR A 306 -9.14 12.29 13.54
N ASP A 307 -10.35 12.19 14.09
CA ASP A 307 -11.30 11.10 13.88
C ASP A 307 -11.97 11.27 12.50
N LEU A 308 -11.64 10.38 11.56
CA LEU A 308 -12.12 10.44 10.18
C LEU A 308 -13.34 9.53 10.02
N SER A 309 -14.39 10.05 9.37
CA SER A 309 -15.51 9.23 8.90
C SER A 309 -15.21 8.60 7.54
N GLU A 310 -16.02 7.60 7.15
CA GLU A 310 -15.97 7.04 5.80
C GLU A 310 -16.10 8.11 4.72
N GLY A 311 -17.01 9.08 4.91
CA GLY A 311 -17.23 10.17 3.95
C GLY A 311 -16.08 11.18 3.91
N ASP A 312 -15.23 11.25 4.94
CA ASP A 312 -14.02 12.07 4.90
C ASP A 312 -12.94 11.44 4.02
N VAL A 313 -12.87 10.10 4.02
CA VAL A 313 -11.81 9.34 3.35
C VAL A 313 -12.19 8.93 1.93
N PHE A 314 -13.40 8.43 1.72
CA PHE A 314 -13.80 7.73 0.52
C PHE A 314 -14.79 8.52 -0.31
N ASP A 315 -14.65 8.43 -1.63
CA ASP A 315 -15.70 8.74 -2.58
C ASP A 315 -15.98 7.51 -3.46
N HIS A 316 -17.07 6.80 -3.13
CA HIS A 316 -17.42 5.54 -3.79
C HIS A 316 -18.08 5.75 -5.15
N SER A 317 -18.58 6.94 -5.46
CA SER A 317 -19.43 7.14 -6.65
C SER A 317 -18.66 6.86 -7.93
N PHE A 318 -17.38 7.23 -8.00
CA PHE A 318 -16.53 6.98 -9.17
C PHE A 318 -16.41 5.49 -9.49
N TYR A 319 -16.16 4.65 -8.49
CA TYR A 319 -16.08 3.21 -8.68
C TYR A 319 -17.46 2.60 -9.04
N GLU A 320 -18.52 3.03 -8.37
CA GLU A 320 -19.87 2.56 -8.63
C GLU A 320 -20.36 2.91 -10.04
N GLU A 321 -20.05 4.11 -10.54
CA GLU A 321 -20.40 4.55 -11.89
C GLU A 321 -19.69 3.72 -12.96
N VAL A 322 -18.39 3.47 -12.79
CA VAL A 322 -17.59 2.64 -13.72
C VAL A 322 -18.08 1.20 -13.75
N THR A 323 -18.46 0.63 -12.61
CA THR A 323 -18.82 -0.80 -12.50
C THR A 323 -20.31 -1.08 -12.61
N GLY A 324 -21.16 -0.04 -12.70
CA GLY A 324 -22.62 -0.17 -12.70
C GLY A 324 -23.20 -0.59 -11.34
N GLY A 325 -22.47 -0.35 -10.24
CA GLY A 325 -22.90 -0.63 -8.87
C GLY A 325 -22.83 -2.09 -8.41
N GLY A 326 -22.06 -2.94 -9.08
CA GLY A 326 -21.82 -4.33 -8.66
C GLY A 326 -20.82 -4.44 -7.50
N GLU A 327 -21.05 -5.42 -6.61
CA GLU A 327 -20.22 -5.73 -5.42
C GLU A 327 -18.81 -6.25 -5.73
#